data_AF-X1E5U4-F1
#
_entry.id   AF-X1E5U4-F1
#
_cell.length_a   1.000
_cell.length_b   1.000
_cell.length_c   1.000
_cell.angle_alpha   90.00
_cell.angle_beta   90.00
_cell.angle_gamma   90.00
#
_symmetry.space_group_name_H-M   'P 1'
#
loop_
_entity.id
_entity.type
_entity.pdbx_description
1 polymer ?
#
loop_
_entity_poly.entity_id
_entity_poly.type
_entity_poly.pdbx_seq_one_letter_code
_entity_poly.pdbx_strand_id
1 'polypeptide(L)'
;MIKNELDYVLGEKPFPPKKKGNRGKLVKLIQEWLCLNNLPVVIDGIYGPATEKTIERFQVLNGIFDTGETDFKTFLYLTTPMRKTLKLIPYKKPCNIWEVAERYAR
;
A
#
# COMPACT_ATOMS: atom_id res chain seq x y z
N MET A 1 10.27 11.00 9.51
CA MET A 1 10.91 9.84 8.85
C MET A 1 9.88 8.88 8.21
N ILE A 2 8.77 9.42 7.67
CA ILE A 2 7.60 8.64 7.18
C ILE A 2 7.30 8.94 5.68
N LYS A 3 7.98 9.93 5.08
CA LYS A 3 7.58 10.47 3.77
C LYS A 3 7.60 9.46 2.62
N ASN A 4 8.43 8.41 2.66
CA ASN A 4 8.58 7.53 1.50
C ASN A 4 7.57 6.38 1.40
N GLU A 5 6.91 5.97 2.48
CA GLU A 5 6.03 4.77 2.47
C GLU A 5 4.62 5.09 1.94
N LEU A 6 4.10 6.28 2.27
CA LEU A 6 2.82 6.79 1.76
C LEU A 6 2.84 7.00 0.24
N ASP A 7 3.95 7.45 -0.34
CA ASP A 7 4.08 7.67 -1.79
C ASP A 7 3.80 6.39 -2.60
N TYR A 8 4.24 5.23 -2.10
CA TYR A 8 3.96 3.94 -2.73
C TYR A 8 2.49 3.57 -2.63
N VAL A 9 1.89 3.84 -1.47
CA VAL A 9 0.50 3.48 -1.18
C VAL A 9 -0.49 4.33 -1.98
N LEU A 10 -0.18 5.62 -2.15
CA LEU A 10 -0.90 6.52 -3.04
C LEU A 10 -0.68 6.17 -4.52
N GLY A 11 0.35 5.39 -4.83
CA GLY A 11 0.75 5.04 -6.18
C GLY A 11 1.40 6.20 -6.94
N GLU A 12 1.95 7.17 -6.22
CA GLU A 12 2.74 8.28 -6.77
C GLU A 12 4.12 7.80 -7.21
N LYS A 13 4.64 6.74 -6.56
CA LYS A 13 5.91 6.10 -6.89
C LYS A 13 5.70 4.62 -7.26
N PRO A 14 6.34 4.11 -8.32
CA PRO A 14 6.29 2.70 -8.64
C PRO A 14 6.92 1.88 -7.50
N PHE A 15 6.16 0.90 -7.00
CA PHE A 15 6.64 -0.02 -5.97
C PHE A 15 7.65 -0.98 -6.61
N PRO A 16 8.87 -1.12 -6.05
CA PRO A 16 9.87 -2.02 -6.59
C PRO A 16 9.43 -3.48 -6.38
N PRO A 17 9.53 -4.35 -7.40
CA PRO A 17 9.05 -5.73 -7.30
C PRO A 17 9.77 -6.46 -6.15
N LYS A 18 9.01 -7.30 -5.43
CA LYS A 18 9.51 -8.12 -4.33
C LYS A 18 9.20 -9.58 -4.55
N LYS A 19 10.21 -10.41 -4.31
CA LYS A 19 10.13 -11.86 -4.44
C LYS A 19 10.82 -12.56 -3.29
N LYS A 20 10.70 -13.89 -3.28
CA LYS A 20 11.32 -14.77 -2.30
C LYS A 20 12.78 -14.43 -2.04
N GLY A 21 13.14 -14.36 -0.76
CA GLY A 21 14.48 -14.00 -0.31
C GLY A 21 14.71 -12.50 -0.12
N ASN A 22 13.82 -11.62 -0.59
CA ASN A 22 13.89 -10.20 -0.24
C ASN A 22 13.57 -9.96 1.24
N ARG A 23 14.20 -8.93 1.81
CA ARG A 23 14.04 -8.57 3.23
C ARG A 23 14.00 -7.05 3.39
N GLY A 24 13.38 -6.59 4.47
CA GLY A 24 13.40 -5.20 4.90
C GLY A 24 12.01 -4.56 5.04
N LYS A 25 11.98 -3.23 5.19
CA LYS A 25 10.76 -2.47 5.50
C LYS A 25 9.66 -2.62 4.46
N LEU A 26 10.02 -2.66 3.18
CA LEU A 26 9.05 -2.84 2.10
C LEU A 26 8.35 -4.22 2.16
N VAL A 27 9.04 -5.24 2.66
CA VAL A 27 8.42 -6.56 2.84
C VAL A 27 7.47 -6.55 4.04
N LYS A 28 7.83 -5.85 5.13
CA LYS A 28 6.90 -5.63 6.25
C LYS A 28 5.64 -4.92 5.79
N LEU A 29 5.78 -3.88 4.96
CA LEU A 29 4.66 -3.15 4.39
C LEU A 29 3.73 -4.10 3.60
N ILE A 30 4.27 -4.97 2.75
CA ILE A 30 3.47 -5.98 2.03
C ILE A 30 2.71 -6.89 3.01
N GLN A 31 3.40 -7.40 4.03
CA GLN A 31 2.82 -8.30 5.04
C GLN A 31 1.69 -7.63 5.84
N GLU A 32 1.86 -6.36 6.21
CA GLU A 32 0.82 -5.55 6.87
C GLU A 32 -0.41 -5.39 5.96
N TRP A 33 -0.21 -5.06 4.68
CA TRP A 33 -1.31 -4.95 3.72
C TRP A 33 -2.02 -6.28 3.45
N LEU A 34 -1.30 -7.41 3.47
CA LEU A 34 -1.92 -8.73 3.37
C LEU A 34 -2.84 -8.99 4.57
N CYS A 35 -2.38 -8.69 5.79
CA CYS A 35 -3.20 -8.79 7.00
C CYS A 35 -4.46 -7.91 6.92
N LEU A 36 -4.34 -6.67 6.41
CA LEU A 36 -5.49 -5.77 6.19
C LEU A 36 -6.49 -6.29 5.16
N ASN A 37 -6.05 -7.12 4.21
CA ASN A 37 -6.89 -7.79 3.22
C ASN A 37 -7.43 -9.15 3.70
N ASN A 38 -7.46 -9.39 5.01
CA ASN A 38 -7.90 -10.64 5.65
C ASN A 38 -7.06 -11.88 5.27
N LEU A 39 -5.80 -11.67 4.88
CA LEU A 39 -4.84 -12.73 4.58
C LEU A 39 -3.68 -12.68 5.58
N PRO A 40 -3.84 -13.28 6.77
CA PRO A 40 -2.86 -13.14 7.85
C PRO A 40 -1.54 -13.82 7.49
N VAL A 41 -0.44 -13.10 7.73
CA VAL A 41 0.93 -13.58 7.59
C VAL A 41 1.79 -13.01 8.72
N VAL A 42 2.90 -13.68 9.06
CA VAL A 42 3.86 -13.16 10.03
C VAL A 42 4.55 -11.92 9.45
N ILE A 43 4.54 -10.81 10.19
CA ILE A 43 5.17 -9.54 9.80
C ILE A 43 6.61 -9.50 10.31
N ASP A 44 7.47 -10.32 9.73
CA ASP A 44 8.89 -10.43 10.06
C ASP A 44 9.78 -9.56 9.14
N GLY A 45 9.25 -9.08 8.02
CA GLY A 45 10.01 -8.37 6.99
C GLY A 45 10.85 -9.29 6.11
N ILE A 46 10.52 -10.59 6.06
CA ILE A 46 11.20 -11.60 5.26
C ILE A 46 10.20 -12.17 4.25
N TYR A 47 10.55 -12.12 2.97
CA TYR A 47 9.73 -12.69 1.91
C TYR A 47 9.99 -14.20 1.85
N GLY A 48 9.40 -14.92 2.80
CA GLY A 48 9.47 -16.37 2.90
C GLY A 48 8.41 -17.08 2.04
N PRO A 49 8.39 -18.43 2.07
CA PRO A 49 7.43 -19.23 1.32
C PRO A 49 5.98 -19.02 1.82
N ALA A 50 5.78 -18.62 3.08
CA ALA A 50 4.45 -18.28 3.59
C ALA A 50 3.92 -17.00 2.93
N THR A 51 4.72 -15.95 2.86
CA THR A 51 4.37 -14.69 2.21
C THR A 51 4.10 -14.88 0.71
N GLU A 52 4.94 -15.66 0.03
CA GLU A 52 4.80 -16.03 -1.38
C GLU A 52 3.45 -16.69 -1.65
N LYS A 53 3.11 -17.77 -0.94
CA LYS A 53 1.81 -18.46 -1.09
C LYS A 53 0.61 -17.58 -0.78
N THR A 54 0.74 -16.66 0.17
CA THR A 54 -0.35 -15.71 0.49
C THR A 54 -0.55 -14.69 -0.63
N ILE A 55 0.54 -14.24 -1.27
CA ILE A 55 0.48 -13.37 -2.44
C ILE A 55 -0.12 -14.08 -3.64
N GLU A 56 0.28 -15.33 -3.92
CA GLU A 56 -0.32 -16.16 -4.98
C GLU A 56 -1.85 -16.25 -4.79
N ARG A 57 -2.29 -16.58 -3.57
CA ARG A 57 -3.72 -16.60 -3.23
C ARG A 57 -4.38 -15.24 -3.45
N PHE A 58 -3.75 -14.15 -3.02
CA PHE A 58 -4.27 -12.81 -3.24
C PHE A 58 -4.41 -12.47 -4.74
N GLN A 59 -3.42 -12.83 -5.55
CA GLN A 59 -3.42 -12.62 -6.99
C GLN A 59 -4.57 -13.39 -7.65
N VAL A 60 -4.74 -14.66 -7.32
CA VAL A 60 -5.84 -15.50 -7.81
C VAL A 60 -7.20 -14.93 -7.41
N LEU A 61 -7.37 -14.54 -6.14
CA LEU A 61 -8.63 -13.96 -5.65
C LEU A 61 -9.01 -12.66 -6.36
N ASN A 62 -8.03 -11.88 -6.81
CA ASN A 62 -8.25 -10.61 -7.51
C ASN A 62 -8.17 -10.73 -9.04
N GLY A 63 -7.99 -11.94 -9.59
CA GLY A 63 -7.87 -12.16 -11.04
C GLY A 63 -6.61 -11.56 -11.66
N ILE A 64 -5.53 -11.45 -10.88
CA ILE A 64 -4.20 -11.03 -11.33
C ILE A 64 -3.39 -12.28 -11.71
N PHE A 65 -2.45 -12.15 -12.65
CA PHE A 65 -1.53 -13.25 -12.98
C PHE A 65 -0.80 -13.74 -11.73
N ASP A 66 -0.85 -15.05 -11.51
CA ASP A 66 -0.25 -15.74 -10.38
C ASP A 66 1.26 -15.91 -10.63
N THR A 67 2.03 -14.90 -10.22
CA THR A 67 3.49 -14.90 -10.36
C THR A 67 4.19 -15.21 -9.04
N GLY A 68 3.48 -15.13 -7.91
CA GLY A 68 4.06 -15.20 -6.56
C GLY A 68 4.94 -14.00 -6.18
N GLU A 69 5.15 -13.06 -7.12
CA GLU A 69 5.93 -11.85 -6.95
C GLU A 69 5.02 -10.64 -6.69
N THR A 70 5.41 -9.80 -5.74
CA THR A 70 4.70 -8.56 -5.43
C THR A 70 5.20 -7.44 -6.35
N ASP A 71 4.59 -7.34 -7.53
CA ASP A 71 4.78 -6.24 -8.46
C ASP A 71 4.03 -4.97 -8.05
N PHE A 72 4.32 -3.86 -8.73
CA PHE A 72 3.57 -2.60 -8.55
C PHE A 72 2.08 -2.77 -8.76
N LYS A 73 1.66 -3.57 -9.76
CA LYS A 73 0.24 -3.87 -9.98
C LYS A 73 -0.35 -4.60 -8.79
N THR A 74 0.27 -5.69 -8.33
CA THR A 74 -0.17 -6.44 -7.14
C THR A 74 -0.29 -5.53 -5.92
N PHE A 75 0.69 -4.66 -5.70
CA PHE A 75 0.69 -3.71 -4.59
C PHE A 75 -0.44 -2.68 -4.68
N LEU A 76 -0.78 -2.19 -5.88
CA LEU A 76 -1.93 -1.30 -6.08
C LEU A 76 -3.27 -1.94 -5.70
N TYR A 77 -3.43 -3.24 -5.95
CA TYR A 77 -4.62 -3.97 -5.53
C TYR A 77 -4.70 -4.08 -4.00
N LEU A 78 -3.57 -4.38 -3.34
CA LEU A 78 -3.50 -4.43 -1.88
C LEU A 78 -3.93 -3.13 -1.20
N THR A 79 -3.57 -1.98 -1.80
CA THR A 79 -3.87 -0.64 -1.25
C THR A 79 -5.20 -0.06 -1.74
N THR A 80 -5.91 -0.76 -2.62
CA THR A 80 -7.22 -0.33 -3.16
C THR A 80 -8.22 0.12 -2.10
N PRO A 81 -8.45 -0.58 -0.97
CA PRO A 81 -9.39 -0.10 0.05
C PRO A 81 -9.03 1.30 0.55
N MET A 82 -7.76 1.55 0.85
CA MET A 82 -7.34 2.86 1.34
C MET A 82 -7.32 3.92 0.23
N ARG A 83 -6.90 3.55 -0.99
CA ARG A 83 -6.89 4.46 -2.14
C ARG A 83 -8.31 4.87 -2.56
N LYS A 84 -9.28 3.95 -2.46
CA LYS A 84 -10.71 4.26 -2.66
C LYS A 84 -11.20 5.24 -1.61
N THR A 85 -10.90 5.02 -0.34
CA THR A 85 -11.28 5.93 0.75
C THR A 85 -10.64 7.31 0.60
N LEU A 86 -9.37 7.40 0.23
CA LEU A 86 -8.67 8.68 0.04
C LEU A 86 -9.24 9.53 -1.09
N LYS A 87 -9.76 8.91 -2.16
CA LYS A 87 -10.49 9.65 -3.22
C LYS A 87 -11.80 10.25 -2.70
N LEU A 88 -12.45 9.57 -1.75
CA LEU A 88 -13.73 10.00 -1.18
C LEU A 88 -13.56 11.09 -0.13
N ILE A 89 -12.37 11.23 0.45
CA ILE A 89 -12.03 12.37 1.30
C ILE A 89 -11.61 13.50 0.35
N PRO A 90 -12.39 14.58 0.18
CA PRO A 90 -11.93 15.76 -0.49
C PRO A 90 -10.87 16.43 0.39
N TYR A 91 -9.63 15.92 0.35
CA TYR A 91 -8.50 16.59 0.96
C TYR A 91 -8.17 17.81 0.10
N LYS A 92 -8.91 18.90 0.31
CA LYS A 92 -8.34 20.23 0.07
C LYS A 92 -7.18 20.32 1.05
N LYS A 93 -5.95 20.26 0.53
CA LYS A 93 -4.77 20.72 1.25
C LYS A 93 -5.20 21.99 2.01
N PRO A 94 -5.02 22.09 3.34
CA PRO A 94 -5.37 23.31 4.02
C PRO A 94 -4.62 24.43 3.30
N CYS A 95 -5.40 25.25 2.60
CA CYS A 95 -5.09 26.63 2.32
C CYS A 95 -4.45 27.18 3.60
N ASN A 96 -3.31 27.86 3.46
CA ASN A 96 -2.49 28.27 4.60
C ASN A 96 -3.38 28.87 5.71
N ILE A 97 -3.00 28.76 6.99
CA ILE A 97 -3.76 29.33 8.13
C ILE A 97 -4.31 30.74 7.80
N TRP A 98 -3.53 31.52 7.05
CA TRP A 98 -3.88 32.83 6.51
C TRP A 98 -5.08 32.86 5.54
N GLU A 99 -5.22 31.94 4.59
CA GLU A 99 -6.39 31.86 3.68
C GLU A 99 -7.68 31.48 4.42
N VAL A 100 -7.59 30.63 5.46
CA VAL A 100 -8.75 30.28 6.29
C VAL A 100 -9.17 31.49 7.12
N ALA A 101 -8.21 32.21 7.72
CA ALA A 101 -8.47 33.42 8.49
C ALA A 101 -9.10 34.53 7.62
N GLU A 102 -8.61 34.73 6.40
CA GLU A 102 -9.11 35.74 5.46
C GLU A 102 -10.55 35.45 5.00
N ARG A 103 -10.93 34.17 4.88
CA ARG A 103 -12.30 33.76 4.53
C ARG A 103 -13.32 33.98 5.66
N TYR A 104 -12.88 33.94 6.92
CA TYR A 104 -13.72 34.17 8.10
C TYR A 104 -13.78 35.63 8.54
N ALA A 105 -12.88 36.49 8.03
CA ALA A 105 -12.83 37.92 8.34
C ALA A 105 -13.71 38.79 7.43
N ARG A 106 -14.49 38.18 6.51
CA ARG A 106 -15.56 38.84 5.74
C ARG A 106 -16.91 38.43 6.30
#